data_AF-A0A8K0U3M9-F1
#
_entry.id   AF-A0A8K0U3M9-F1
#
_cell.length_a   1.000
_cell.length_b   1.000
_cell.length_c   1.000
_cell.angle_alpha   90.00
_cell.angle_beta   90.00
_cell.angle_gamma   90.00
#
_symmetry.space_group_name_H-M   'P 1'
#
loop_
_entity.id
_entity.type
_entity.pdbx_description
1 polymer ?
#
loop_
_entity_poly.entity_id
_entity_poly.type
_entity_poly.pdbx_seq_one_letter_code
_entity_poly.pdbx_strand_id
1 'polypeptide(L)'
;MSLNTVVTPGYTFAASGANVDLVDSDTSSYLYPHHSAAVAKSLIATAQALVNPRGKGIYATDETIDGIEARLVAAEGIEAQSREYTDDQKRERRRRWRECLYESLPTDHISGVILYYETLVDFQLAPVLSNRGIIPGVRADTDAHPLPISPQEPATQGLDDLLPRLQAAYQAGARFTKWRAPILCNSSSLPTQAGLEVQAESLARFAAISQQAGLVPIVEPDVDFSDDASLKKSVEVHVKIISMIYARCAAYGVLLEGECWVSQGAAS
;
A
#
# COMPACT_ATOMS: atom_id res chain seq x y z
N MET A 1 42.53 -30.46 -10.83
CA MET A 1 41.84 -29.17 -10.93
C MET A 1 40.70 -29.20 -9.93
N SER A 2 40.86 -28.51 -8.80
CA SER A 2 39.90 -28.51 -7.69
C SER A 2 38.75 -27.55 -8.04
N LEU A 3 37.52 -28.07 -8.12
CA LEU A 3 36.32 -27.26 -8.29
C LEU A 3 35.96 -26.65 -6.93
N ASN A 4 36.09 -25.32 -6.83
CA ASN A 4 35.56 -24.55 -5.69
C ASN A 4 34.03 -24.55 -5.75
N THR A 5 33.39 -25.30 -4.87
CA THR A 5 31.97 -25.16 -4.57
C THR A 5 31.78 -23.99 -3.61
N VAL A 6 31.36 -22.84 -4.12
CA VAL A 6 30.82 -21.75 -3.29
C VAL A 6 29.41 -22.16 -2.89
N VAL A 7 29.21 -22.40 -1.59
CA VAL A 7 27.89 -22.67 -1.00
C VAL A 7 27.21 -21.33 -0.75
N THR A 8 26.11 -21.07 -1.45
CA THR A 8 25.18 -19.97 -1.13
C THR A 8 24.26 -20.43 0.00
N PRO A 9 24.19 -19.73 1.15
CA PRO A 9 23.37 -20.17 2.27
C PRO A 9 21.91 -19.74 2.08
N GLY A 10 20.99 -20.68 2.34
CA GLY A 10 19.61 -20.37 2.70
C GLY A 10 18.57 -20.82 1.68
N TYR A 11 18.16 -22.08 1.77
CA TYR A 11 16.77 -22.56 1.57
C TYR A 11 16.74 -24.02 2.03
N THR A 12 16.42 -24.26 3.30
CA THR A 12 16.04 -25.60 3.77
C THR A 12 14.54 -25.65 3.95
N PHE A 13 13.86 -26.36 3.06
CA PHE A 13 12.48 -26.82 3.30
C PHE A 13 12.55 -28.07 4.16
N ALA A 14 12.18 -27.95 5.44
CA ALA A 14 11.99 -29.11 6.30
C ALA A 14 10.64 -29.76 5.97
N ALA A 15 10.66 -30.99 5.46
CA ALA A 15 9.49 -31.84 5.39
C ALA A 15 9.37 -32.61 6.71
N SER A 16 8.33 -32.34 7.50
CA SER A 16 7.95 -33.19 8.63
C SER A 16 6.61 -33.85 8.34
N GLY A 17 6.64 -35.18 8.19
CA GLY A 17 5.45 -36.01 8.17
C GLY A 17 4.85 -36.16 9.56
N ALA A 18 3.52 -36.14 9.64
CA ALA A 18 2.77 -36.66 10.78
C ALA A 18 1.41 -37.20 10.31
N ASN A 19 1.02 -38.28 10.98
CA ASN A 19 -0.09 -39.19 10.72
C ASN A 19 -1.46 -38.51 10.87
N VAL A 20 -2.42 -38.85 10.00
CA VAL A 20 -3.76 -38.25 9.95
C VAL A 20 -4.75 -39.15 10.69
N ASP A 21 -5.30 -38.65 11.79
CA ASP A 21 -6.62 -39.05 12.30
C ASP A 21 -7.43 -37.76 12.51
N LEU A 22 -8.49 -37.54 11.71
CA LEU A 22 -9.34 -36.36 11.81
C LEU A 22 -10.81 -36.76 11.90
N VAL A 23 -11.36 -36.58 13.11
CA VAL A 23 -12.77 -36.30 13.34
C VAL A 23 -12.83 -34.90 13.93
N ASP A 24 -13.30 -33.91 13.15
CA ASP A 24 -14.46 -33.07 13.49
C ASP A 24 -14.78 -32.11 12.31
N SER A 25 -16.04 -31.77 12.21
CA SER A 25 -16.80 -31.22 11.09
C SER A 25 -16.47 -29.77 10.67
N ASP A 26 -15.81 -29.67 9.52
CA ASP A 26 -15.97 -28.72 8.40
C ASP A 26 -16.41 -27.25 8.66
N THR A 27 -15.57 -26.50 9.37
CA THR A 27 -15.36 -25.05 9.11
C THR A 27 -13.99 -24.78 8.45
N SER A 28 -13.36 -25.83 7.92
CA SER A 28 -11.99 -25.86 7.42
C SER A 28 -11.93 -25.82 5.89
N SER A 29 -12.93 -25.27 5.20
CA SER A 29 -12.77 -24.95 3.79
C SER A 29 -11.78 -23.78 3.70
N TYR A 30 -10.51 -24.10 3.48
CA TYR A 30 -9.44 -23.18 3.13
C TYR A 30 -9.92 -22.24 2.02
N LEU A 31 -10.41 -21.05 2.38
CA LEU A 31 -10.78 -20.04 1.40
C LEU A 31 -9.50 -19.36 0.94
N TYR A 32 -8.97 -19.89 -0.17
CA TYR A 32 -7.88 -19.37 -1.00
C TYR A 32 -6.48 -19.28 -0.34
N PRO A 33 -5.42 -19.66 -1.08
CA PRO A 33 -4.64 -20.88 -0.80
C PRO A 33 -3.66 -20.83 0.38
N HIS A 34 -3.55 -19.71 1.12
CA HIS A 34 -2.45 -19.51 2.06
C HIS A 34 -2.84 -18.94 3.44
N HIS A 35 -4.10 -18.54 3.66
CA HIS A 35 -4.52 -17.92 4.93
C HIS A 35 -5.25 -18.90 5.84
N SER A 36 -5.04 -18.79 7.15
CA SER A 36 -5.89 -19.46 8.13
C SER A 36 -7.27 -18.78 8.19
N ALA A 37 -8.31 -19.53 8.59
CA ALA A 37 -9.66 -18.99 8.73
C ALA A 37 -9.72 -17.75 9.66
N ALA A 38 -8.88 -17.74 10.71
CA ALA A 38 -8.79 -16.62 11.64
C ALA A 38 -8.18 -15.37 10.98
N VAL A 39 -7.13 -15.53 10.17
CA VAL A 39 -6.50 -14.43 9.43
C VAL A 39 -7.47 -13.87 8.39
N ALA A 40 -8.10 -14.73 7.60
CA ALA A 40 -9.09 -14.32 6.60
C ALA A 40 -10.23 -13.51 7.23
N LYS A 41 -10.79 -13.98 8.35
CA LYS A 41 -11.83 -13.26 9.10
C LYS A 41 -11.36 -11.88 9.58
N SER A 42 -10.13 -11.78 10.07
CA SER A 42 -9.55 -10.51 10.53
C SER A 42 -9.36 -9.50 9.40
N LEU A 43 -8.86 -9.96 8.24
CA LEU A 43 -8.69 -9.12 7.04
C LEU A 43 -10.05 -8.60 6.56
N ILE A 44 -11.04 -9.48 6.40
CA ILE A 44 -12.39 -9.13 5.96
C ILE A 44 -13.03 -8.12 6.92
N ALA A 45 -12.93 -8.36 8.24
CA ALA A 45 -13.49 -7.44 9.24
C ALA A 45 -12.84 -6.05 9.18
N THR A 46 -11.52 -5.99 8.97
CA THR A 46 -10.79 -4.73 8.82
C THR A 46 -11.20 -4.00 7.54
N ALA A 47 -11.27 -4.70 6.40
CA ALA A 47 -11.70 -4.14 5.13
C ALA A 47 -13.13 -3.57 5.24
N GLN A 48 -14.04 -4.30 5.87
CA GLN A 48 -15.41 -3.84 6.13
C GLN A 48 -15.45 -2.59 7.03
N ALA A 49 -14.62 -2.53 8.07
CA ALA A 49 -14.55 -1.38 8.97
C ALA A 49 -13.95 -0.13 8.30
N LEU A 50 -13.11 -0.30 7.28
CA LEU A 50 -12.58 0.82 6.49
C LEU A 50 -13.65 1.48 5.61
N VAL A 51 -14.65 0.73 5.13
CA VAL A 51 -15.65 1.23 4.16
C VAL A 51 -17.05 1.39 4.73
N ASN A 52 -17.27 1.00 5.99
CA ASN A 52 -18.57 1.12 6.68
C ASN A 52 -18.48 1.91 8.00
N PRO A 53 -19.56 2.64 8.38
CA PRO A 53 -20.75 2.91 7.58
C PRO A 53 -20.43 3.83 6.39
N ARG A 54 -21.33 3.85 5.39
CA ARG A 54 -21.23 4.83 4.29
C ARG A 54 -21.15 6.26 4.85
N GLY A 55 -20.35 7.10 4.21
CA GLY A 55 -20.08 8.46 4.65
C GLY A 55 -18.81 8.63 5.48
N LYS A 56 -18.10 7.52 5.76
CA LYS A 56 -16.70 7.52 6.20
C LYS A 56 -15.75 7.22 5.03
N GLY A 57 -14.53 7.73 5.12
CA GLY A 57 -13.48 7.51 4.15
C GLY A 57 -12.09 7.39 4.78
N ILE A 58 -11.11 7.17 3.92
CA ILE A 58 -9.70 7.05 4.30
C ILE A 58 -9.01 8.37 4.00
N TYR A 59 -8.27 8.89 4.97
CA TYR A 59 -7.49 10.12 4.79
C TYR A 59 -6.01 9.80 4.55
N ALA A 60 -5.49 10.25 3.41
CA ALA A 60 -4.11 10.00 3.00
C ALA A 60 -3.17 11.07 3.57
N THR A 61 -2.28 10.66 4.46
CA THR A 61 -1.26 11.50 5.11
C THR A 61 0.14 10.90 4.97
N ASP A 62 0.36 10.19 3.87
CA ASP A 62 1.55 9.42 3.55
C ASP A 62 2.52 10.16 2.62
N GLU A 63 2.52 11.49 2.68
CA GLU A 63 3.53 12.31 2.04
C GLU A 63 4.93 11.90 2.50
N THR A 64 5.87 11.87 1.56
CA THR A 64 7.30 11.64 1.86
C THR A 64 7.85 12.74 2.76
N ILE A 65 9.01 12.51 3.37
CA ILE A 65 9.71 13.50 4.20
C ILE A 65 9.87 14.83 3.45
N ASP A 66 10.38 14.78 2.22
CA ASP A 66 10.55 15.98 1.40
C ASP A 66 9.21 16.63 1.03
N GLY A 67 8.19 15.82 0.75
CA GLY A 67 6.86 16.29 0.39
C GLY A 67 6.18 17.06 1.54
N ILE A 68 6.27 16.55 2.77
CA ILE A 68 5.69 17.26 3.92
C ILE A 68 6.52 18.49 4.31
N GLU A 69 7.86 18.44 4.20
CA GLU A 69 8.69 19.63 4.43
C GLU A 69 8.36 20.76 3.46
N ALA A 70 8.21 20.44 2.16
CA ALA A 70 7.81 21.42 1.16
C ALA A 70 6.45 22.07 1.49
N ARG A 71 5.48 21.28 1.98
CA ARG A 71 4.16 21.79 2.44
C ARG A 71 4.28 22.69 3.66
N LEU A 72 5.10 22.30 4.65
CA LEU A 72 5.31 23.11 5.85
C LEU A 72 5.98 24.45 5.51
N VAL A 73 7.00 24.45 4.65
CA VAL A 73 7.66 25.69 4.19
C VAL A 73 6.67 26.57 3.42
N ALA A 74 5.86 26.00 2.53
CA ALA A 74 4.85 26.75 1.80
C ALA A 74 3.79 27.39 2.72
N ALA A 75 3.41 26.71 3.82
CA ALA A 75 2.43 27.20 4.79
C ALA A 75 2.95 28.35 5.66
N GLU A 76 4.26 28.46 5.88
CA GLU A 76 4.87 29.52 6.70
C GLU A 76 5.04 30.86 5.96
N GLY A 77 4.79 30.90 4.65
CA GLY A 77 4.83 32.12 3.84
C GLY A 77 6.24 32.55 3.41
N ILE A 78 6.31 33.64 2.62
CA ILE A 78 7.54 34.10 1.93
C ILE A 78 8.65 34.48 2.92
N GLU A 79 8.30 34.99 4.10
CA GLU A 79 9.27 35.48 5.10
C GLU A 79 10.01 34.35 5.85
N ALA A 80 9.48 33.13 5.84
CA ALA A 80 10.09 31.98 6.51
C ALA A 80 11.02 31.16 5.62
N GLN A 81 11.04 31.41 4.30
CA GLN A 81 11.86 30.66 3.33
C GLN A 81 13.37 30.81 3.56
N SER A 82 13.79 31.83 4.31
CA SER A 82 15.19 32.08 4.67
C SER A 82 15.63 31.40 5.97
N ARG A 83 14.74 30.67 6.66
CA ARG A 83 15.07 29.99 7.91
C ARG A 83 15.72 28.65 7.63
N GLU A 84 16.97 28.49 8.02
CA GLU A 84 17.64 27.21 8.03
C GLU A 84 17.26 26.43 9.30
N TYR A 85 16.62 25.28 9.10
CA TYR A 85 16.31 24.33 10.17
C TYR A 85 17.33 23.20 10.17
N THR A 86 17.78 22.78 11.35
CA THR A 86 18.55 21.54 11.49
C THR A 86 17.67 20.32 11.20
N ASP A 87 18.28 19.16 10.93
CA ASP A 87 17.52 17.94 10.64
C ASP A 87 16.62 17.50 11.80
N ASP A 88 17.08 17.69 13.05
CA ASP A 88 16.28 17.43 14.25
C ASP A 88 15.08 18.36 14.36
N GLN A 89 15.25 19.65 14.03
CA GLN A 89 14.16 20.62 14.04
C GLN A 89 13.12 20.31 12.96
N LYS A 90 13.57 19.93 11.76
CA LYS A 90 12.69 19.45 10.68
C LYS A 90 11.89 18.23 11.14
N ARG A 91 12.58 17.23 11.69
CA ARG A 91 11.96 16.00 12.22
C ARG A 91 10.90 16.29 13.28
N GLU A 92 11.21 17.13 14.27
CA GLU A 92 10.26 17.49 15.33
C GLU A 92 9.06 18.28 14.79
N ARG A 93 9.27 19.19 13.83
CA ARG A 93 8.18 19.90 13.16
C ARG A 93 7.23 18.94 12.44
N ARG A 94 7.75 17.95 11.70
CA ARG A 94 6.91 16.90 11.07
C ARG A 94 6.14 16.10 12.09
N ARG A 95 6.80 15.63 13.15
CA ARG A 95 6.17 14.88 14.24
C ARG A 95 5.01 15.67 14.84
N ARG A 96 5.27 16.91 15.25
CA ARG A 96 4.28 17.76 15.91
C ARG A 96 3.12 18.12 14.98
N TRP A 97 3.40 18.39 13.71
CA TRP A 97 2.36 18.62 12.71
C TRP A 97 1.42 17.42 12.57
N ARG A 98 1.97 16.20 12.41
CA ARG A 98 1.17 14.97 12.31
C ARG A 98 0.37 14.70 13.57
N GLU A 99 0.97 14.88 14.74
CA GLU A 99 0.29 14.71 16.03
C GLU A 99 -0.90 15.66 16.15
N CYS A 100 -0.70 16.97 15.93
CA CYS A 100 -1.78 17.97 15.95
C CYS A 100 -2.89 17.65 14.92
N LEU A 101 -2.50 17.23 13.71
CA LEU A 101 -3.45 16.81 12.67
C LEU A 101 -4.29 15.62 13.18
N TYR A 102 -3.66 14.58 13.70
CA TYR A 102 -4.33 13.37 14.17
C TYR A 102 -5.14 13.57 15.43
N GLU A 103 -4.83 14.56 16.26
CA GLU A 103 -5.65 14.96 17.41
C GLU A 103 -6.92 15.71 16.97
N SER A 104 -6.88 16.39 15.81
CA SER A 104 -7.97 17.23 15.32
C SER A 104 -8.87 16.56 14.26
N LEU A 105 -8.49 15.38 13.74
CA LEU A 105 -9.27 14.70 12.70
C LEU A 105 -10.74 14.44 13.12
N PRO A 106 -11.74 14.65 12.24
CA PRO A 106 -13.14 14.35 12.50
C PRO A 106 -13.43 12.84 12.39
N THR A 107 -13.60 12.17 13.53
CA THR A 107 -13.83 10.70 13.62
C THR A 107 -15.14 10.24 12.97
N ASP A 108 -16.09 11.15 12.76
CA ASP A 108 -17.38 10.83 12.15
C ASP A 108 -17.28 10.59 10.64
N HIS A 109 -16.22 11.08 10.00
CA HIS A 109 -16.01 10.98 8.55
C HIS A 109 -14.77 10.19 8.15
N ILE A 110 -13.93 9.82 9.12
CA ILE A 110 -12.66 9.14 8.85
C ILE A 110 -12.67 7.78 9.53
N SER A 111 -12.60 6.72 8.72
CA SER A 111 -12.49 5.33 9.18
C SER A 111 -11.02 4.90 9.30
N GLY A 112 -10.16 5.40 8.42
CA GLY A 112 -8.74 5.08 8.42
C GLY A 112 -7.84 6.21 7.95
N VAL A 113 -6.56 6.14 8.32
CA VAL A 113 -5.55 7.12 7.93
C VAL A 113 -4.32 6.39 7.40
N ILE A 114 -3.85 6.75 6.22
CA ILE A 114 -2.61 6.20 5.64
C ILE A 114 -1.44 7.06 6.14
N LEU A 115 -0.49 6.40 6.79
CA LEU A 115 0.70 7.01 7.37
C LEU A 115 1.93 6.78 6.48
N TYR A 116 2.87 7.72 6.52
CA TYR A 116 4.23 7.46 6.06
C TYR A 116 4.99 6.62 7.11
N TYR A 117 6.00 5.85 6.68
CA TYR A 117 6.71 4.91 7.56
C TYR A 117 7.34 5.59 8.80
N GLU A 118 7.98 6.76 8.63
CA GLU A 118 8.52 7.58 9.74
C GLU A 118 7.44 7.89 10.78
N THR A 119 6.22 8.20 10.34
CA THR A 119 5.12 8.57 11.23
C THR A 119 4.60 7.38 12.04
N LEU A 120 4.59 6.20 11.43
CA LEU A 120 4.14 4.98 12.09
C LEU A 120 5.20 4.39 13.03
N VAL A 121 6.43 4.23 12.56
CA VAL A 121 7.46 3.45 13.26
C VAL A 121 8.36 4.34 14.13
N ASP A 122 8.77 5.51 13.62
CA ASP A 122 9.72 6.36 14.34
C ASP A 122 9.02 7.32 15.30
N PHE A 123 7.88 7.86 14.90
CA PHE A 123 7.06 8.76 15.75
C PHE A 123 6.00 8.00 16.57
N GLN A 124 5.66 6.77 16.18
CA GLN A 124 4.72 5.91 16.89
C GLN A 124 3.35 6.57 17.14
N LEU A 125 2.79 7.24 16.13
CA LEU A 125 1.53 7.98 16.26
C LEU A 125 0.26 7.14 16.03
N ALA A 126 0.38 5.84 15.74
CA ALA A 126 -0.77 4.95 15.57
C ALA A 126 -1.73 4.91 16.79
N PRO A 127 -1.26 4.96 18.06
CA PRO A 127 -2.13 5.07 19.23
C PRO A 127 -3.01 6.32 19.23
N VAL A 128 -2.54 7.46 18.71
CA VAL A 128 -3.33 8.71 18.63
C VAL A 128 -4.57 8.50 17.76
N LEU A 129 -4.45 7.71 16.69
CA LEU A 129 -5.56 7.38 15.80
C LEU A 129 -6.46 6.27 16.37
N SER A 130 -5.86 5.16 16.79
CA SER A 130 -6.61 3.98 17.26
C SER A 130 -7.40 4.25 18.54
N ASN A 131 -6.89 5.08 19.46
CA ASN A 131 -7.64 5.52 20.65
C ASN A 131 -8.89 6.35 20.30
N ARG A 132 -8.94 6.90 19.08
CA ARG A 132 -10.07 7.67 18.55
C ARG A 132 -10.95 6.86 17.60
N GLY A 133 -10.72 5.55 17.52
CA GLY A 133 -11.47 4.65 16.62
C GLY A 133 -11.11 4.78 15.14
N ILE A 134 -9.98 5.41 14.81
CA ILE A 134 -9.48 5.52 13.43
C ILE A 134 -8.45 4.41 13.21
N ILE A 135 -8.63 3.65 12.13
CA ILE A 135 -7.74 2.54 11.78
C ILE A 135 -6.44 3.12 11.19
N PRO A 136 -5.26 2.85 11.75
CA PRO A 136 -4.00 3.27 11.14
C PRO A 136 -3.62 2.31 10.00
N GLY A 137 -3.12 2.88 8.90
CA GLY A 137 -2.51 2.15 7.79
C GLY A 137 -1.18 2.76 7.39
N VAL A 138 -0.45 2.10 6.49
CA VAL A 138 0.88 2.54 6.07
C VAL A 138 1.07 2.47 4.57
N ARG A 139 1.76 3.46 4.00
CA ARG A 139 2.24 3.37 2.62
C ARG A 139 3.34 2.31 2.51
N ALA A 140 3.19 1.41 1.54
CA ALA A 140 4.09 0.29 1.32
C ALA A 140 5.07 0.53 0.17
N ASP A 141 4.63 1.24 -0.88
CA ASP A 141 5.50 1.59 -2.01
C ASP A 141 6.60 2.59 -1.61
N THR A 142 7.69 2.56 -2.38
CA THR A 142 8.80 3.51 -2.28
C THR A 142 8.81 4.41 -3.52
N ASP A 143 10.00 4.78 -4.00
CA ASP A 143 10.15 5.53 -5.24
C ASP A 143 9.70 4.73 -6.47
N ALA A 144 9.56 5.45 -7.58
CA ALA A 144 9.32 4.85 -8.89
C ALA A 144 10.43 5.29 -9.86
N HIS A 145 10.82 4.39 -10.75
CA HIS A 145 11.86 4.66 -11.74
C HIS A 145 11.35 4.46 -13.17
N PRO A 146 11.91 5.17 -14.16
CA PRO A 146 11.60 4.95 -15.56
C PRO A 146 11.70 3.49 -15.99
N LEU A 147 10.68 3.00 -16.68
CA LEU A 147 10.71 1.69 -17.31
C LEU A 147 11.67 1.72 -18.52
N PRO A 148 12.67 0.83 -18.65
CA PRO A 148 13.68 0.93 -19.72
C PRO A 148 13.12 0.91 -21.14
N ILE A 149 12.04 0.16 -21.39
CA ILE A 149 11.37 0.09 -22.70
C ILE A 149 10.47 1.31 -22.97
N SER A 150 10.10 2.06 -21.92
CA SER A 150 9.23 3.23 -21.99
C SER A 150 9.64 4.24 -20.90
N PRO A 151 10.71 5.04 -21.12
CA PRO A 151 11.31 5.85 -20.07
C PRO A 151 10.41 6.96 -19.48
N GLN A 152 9.24 7.19 -20.08
CA GLN A 152 8.22 8.08 -19.51
C GLN A 152 7.37 7.38 -18.45
N GLU A 153 7.16 6.07 -18.58
CA GLU A 153 6.34 5.30 -17.66
C GLU A 153 7.12 4.95 -16.39
N PRO A 154 6.55 5.24 -15.20
CA PRO A 154 7.16 4.84 -13.94
C PRO A 154 6.87 3.37 -13.63
N ALA A 155 7.86 2.67 -13.09
CA ALA A 155 7.71 1.39 -12.42
C ALA A 155 7.90 1.60 -10.91
N THR A 156 6.85 1.39 -10.13
CA THR A 156 6.88 1.56 -8.67
C THR A 156 7.73 0.47 -8.01
N GLN A 157 8.57 0.84 -7.05
CA GLN A 157 9.44 -0.08 -6.30
C GLN A 157 8.97 -0.29 -4.85
N GLY A 158 9.68 -1.17 -4.14
CA GLY A 158 9.45 -1.45 -2.71
C GLY A 158 8.98 -2.88 -2.41
N LEU A 159 9.09 -3.81 -3.37
CA LEU A 159 8.74 -5.22 -3.17
C LEU A 159 9.86 -6.01 -2.49
N ASP A 160 11.11 -5.62 -2.74
CA ASP A 160 12.24 -6.09 -1.97
C ASP A 160 12.03 -5.67 -0.52
N ASP A 161 12.34 -6.55 0.44
CA ASP A 161 12.13 -6.36 1.89
C ASP A 161 10.71 -6.00 2.39
N LEU A 162 9.70 -6.06 1.51
CA LEU A 162 8.33 -5.64 1.86
C LEU A 162 7.76 -6.42 3.05
N LEU A 163 7.88 -7.75 3.06
CA LEU A 163 7.31 -8.59 4.13
C LEU A 163 7.80 -8.18 5.54
N PRO A 164 9.12 -8.12 5.83
CA PRO A 164 9.58 -7.71 7.16
C PRO A 164 9.18 -6.27 7.51
N ARG A 165 9.15 -5.33 6.54
CA ARG A 165 8.63 -3.97 6.78
C ARG A 165 7.16 -3.97 7.17
N LEU A 166 6.33 -4.75 6.50
CA LEU A 166 4.91 -4.84 6.80
C LEU A 166 4.65 -5.55 8.14
N GLN A 167 5.45 -6.54 8.49
CA GLN A 167 5.40 -7.15 9.83
C GLN A 167 5.75 -6.13 10.92
N ALA A 168 6.79 -5.31 10.71
CA ALA A 168 7.13 -4.23 11.63
C ALA A 168 5.99 -3.19 11.73
N ALA A 169 5.37 -2.83 10.61
CA ALA A 169 4.23 -1.92 10.59
C ALA A 169 3.01 -2.49 11.33
N TYR A 170 2.72 -3.79 11.18
CA TYR A 170 1.66 -4.47 11.91
C TYR A 170 1.89 -4.39 13.43
N GLN A 171 3.12 -4.63 13.88
CA GLN A 171 3.52 -4.50 15.29
C GLN A 171 3.43 -3.05 15.79
N ALA A 172 3.75 -2.08 14.94
CA ALA A 172 3.59 -0.66 15.22
C ALA A 172 2.12 -0.19 15.22
N GLY A 173 1.17 -1.08 14.88
CA GLY A 173 -0.26 -0.85 15.03
C GLY A 173 -1.04 -0.74 13.72
N ALA A 174 -0.39 -0.74 12.56
CA ALA A 174 -1.09 -0.69 11.27
C ALA A 174 -2.00 -1.91 11.06
N ARG A 175 -3.13 -1.71 10.36
CA ARG A 175 -4.07 -2.78 10.00
C ARG A 175 -4.35 -2.86 8.49
N PHE A 176 -3.91 -1.87 7.73
CA PHE A 176 -3.97 -1.88 6.29
C PHE A 176 -2.74 -1.21 5.67
N THR A 177 -2.51 -1.48 4.40
CA THR A 177 -1.40 -0.93 3.61
C THR A 177 -1.92 -0.26 2.37
N LYS A 178 -1.11 0.58 1.73
CA LYS A 178 -1.42 1.18 0.44
C LYS A 178 -0.22 1.06 -0.50
N TRP A 179 -0.48 0.74 -1.76
CA TRP A 179 0.52 0.79 -2.83
C TRP A 179 -0.02 1.57 -4.02
N ARG A 180 0.63 2.70 -4.33
CA ARG A 180 0.30 3.52 -5.49
C ARG A 180 1.11 3.11 -6.72
N ALA A 181 0.44 2.78 -7.81
CA ALA A 181 1.05 2.47 -9.09
C ALA A 181 0.61 3.50 -10.14
N PRO A 182 1.44 4.52 -10.46
CA PRO A 182 1.07 5.52 -11.46
C PRO A 182 1.04 4.89 -12.86
N ILE A 183 0.01 5.22 -13.63
CA ILE A 183 -0.21 4.72 -14.99
C ILE A 183 -0.50 5.94 -15.87
N LEU A 184 0.50 6.36 -16.64
CA LEU A 184 0.33 7.50 -17.53
C LEU A 184 -0.62 7.14 -18.68
N CYS A 185 -1.60 7.99 -18.91
CA CYS A 185 -2.61 7.81 -19.96
C CYS A 185 -2.69 9.08 -20.81
N ASN A 186 -2.31 8.96 -22.09
CA ASN A 186 -2.40 10.04 -23.06
C ASN A 186 -3.20 9.63 -24.31
N SER A 187 -3.38 10.57 -25.25
CA SER A 187 -4.12 10.31 -26.50
C SER A 187 -3.43 9.33 -27.45
N SER A 188 -2.14 9.07 -27.26
CA SER A 188 -1.27 8.42 -28.23
C SER A 188 -0.88 7.00 -27.79
N SER A 189 0.34 6.84 -27.27
CA SER A 189 1.00 5.56 -27.07
C SER A 189 0.96 5.03 -25.63
N LEU A 190 0.51 5.82 -24.66
CA LEU A 190 0.48 5.44 -23.25
C LEU A 190 -0.93 5.04 -22.77
N PRO A 191 -1.03 4.14 -21.77
CA PRO A 191 0.06 3.31 -21.25
C PRO A 191 0.46 2.21 -22.24
N THR A 192 1.73 1.80 -22.21
CA THR A 192 2.18 0.66 -23.00
C THR A 192 1.72 -0.65 -22.37
N GLN A 193 1.71 -1.73 -23.16
CA GLN A 193 1.40 -3.06 -22.61
C GLN A 193 2.39 -3.47 -21.50
N ALA A 194 3.68 -3.16 -21.67
CA ALA A 194 4.70 -3.46 -20.68
C ALA A 194 4.49 -2.67 -19.38
N GLY A 195 4.13 -1.38 -19.47
CA GLY A 195 3.79 -0.56 -18.30
C GLY A 195 2.62 -1.14 -17.50
N LEU A 196 1.55 -1.55 -18.20
CA LEU A 196 0.40 -2.20 -17.57
C LEU A 196 0.77 -3.53 -16.90
N GLU A 197 1.58 -4.37 -17.56
CA GLU A 197 2.00 -5.66 -17.01
C GLU A 197 2.84 -5.50 -15.76
N VAL A 198 3.83 -4.60 -15.77
CA VAL A 198 4.70 -4.35 -14.61
C VAL A 198 3.89 -3.86 -13.42
N GLN A 199 2.98 -2.90 -13.63
CA GLN A 199 2.18 -2.36 -12.52
C GLN A 199 1.16 -3.37 -11.99
N ALA A 200 0.49 -4.14 -12.86
CA ALA A 200 -0.44 -5.18 -12.43
C ALA A 200 0.27 -6.28 -11.63
N GLU A 201 1.47 -6.67 -12.06
CA GLU A 201 2.31 -7.64 -11.36
C GLU A 201 2.70 -7.14 -9.97
N SER A 202 3.20 -5.91 -9.88
CA SER A 202 3.65 -5.32 -8.63
C SER A 202 2.51 -5.17 -7.63
N LEU A 203 1.34 -4.70 -8.07
CA LEU A 203 0.16 -4.54 -7.20
C LEU A 203 -0.34 -5.88 -6.63
N ALA A 204 -0.40 -6.94 -7.45
CA ALA A 204 -0.87 -8.23 -6.98
C ALA A 204 0.13 -8.89 -6.02
N ARG A 205 1.45 -8.77 -6.27
CA ARG A 205 2.49 -9.22 -5.33
C ARG A 205 2.43 -8.46 -4.02
N PHE A 206 2.27 -7.13 -4.08
CA PHE A 206 2.04 -6.29 -2.91
C PHE A 206 0.82 -6.75 -2.09
N ALA A 207 -0.30 -7.03 -2.75
CA ALA A 207 -1.53 -7.46 -2.09
C ALA A 207 -1.32 -8.79 -1.35
N ALA A 208 -0.71 -9.77 -2.01
CA ALA A 208 -0.39 -11.06 -1.40
C ALA A 208 0.54 -10.92 -0.18
N ILE A 209 1.61 -10.14 -0.31
CA ILE A 209 2.57 -9.91 0.79
C ILE A 209 1.91 -9.16 1.96
N SER A 210 1.02 -8.20 1.68
CA SER A 210 0.28 -7.48 2.72
C SER A 210 -0.61 -8.41 3.53
N GLN A 211 -1.36 -9.28 2.85
CA GLN A 211 -2.21 -10.25 3.54
C GLN A 211 -1.37 -11.27 4.32
N GLN A 212 -0.21 -11.69 3.79
CA GLN A 212 0.74 -12.53 4.53
C GLN A 212 1.24 -11.86 5.81
N ALA A 213 1.37 -10.53 5.82
CA ALA A 213 1.69 -9.74 7.01
C ALA A 213 0.47 -9.44 7.91
N GLY A 214 -0.72 -9.94 7.57
CA GLY A 214 -1.96 -9.69 8.32
C GLY A 214 -2.56 -8.30 8.11
N LEU A 215 -2.20 -7.61 7.04
CA LEU A 215 -2.67 -6.27 6.69
C LEU A 215 -3.59 -6.30 5.47
N VAL A 216 -4.66 -5.52 5.50
CA VAL A 216 -5.54 -5.32 4.33
C VAL A 216 -4.81 -4.48 3.28
N PRO A 217 -4.58 -4.97 2.06
CA PRO A 217 -4.01 -4.15 1.00
C PRO A 217 -5.04 -3.19 0.41
N ILE A 218 -4.66 -1.92 0.26
CA ILE A 218 -5.29 -0.96 -0.66
C ILE A 218 -4.51 -0.96 -1.95
N VAL A 219 -5.10 -1.53 -2.99
CA VAL A 219 -4.55 -1.59 -4.34
C VAL A 219 -4.96 -0.34 -5.12
N GLU A 220 -3.99 0.50 -5.48
CA GLU A 220 -4.22 1.81 -6.13
C GLU A 220 -3.49 1.90 -7.48
N PRO A 221 -4.09 1.41 -8.59
CA PRO A 221 -3.66 1.79 -9.92
C PRO A 221 -4.12 3.21 -10.22
N ASP A 222 -3.19 4.14 -10.11
CA ASP A 222 -3.45 5.57 -10.28
C ASP A 222 -3.28 5.96 -11.75
N VAL A 223 -4.38 5.95 -12.50
CA VAL A 223 -4.36 6.33 -13.91
C VAL A 223 -4.33 7.85 -14.03
N ASP A 224 -3.16 8.36 -14.41
CA ASP A 224 -2.88 9.80 -14.56
C ASP A 224 -3.19 10.25 -15.99
N PHE A 225 -4.16 11.14 -16.14
CA PHE A 225 -4.67 11.60 -17.43
C PHE A 225 -3.98 12.89 -17.85
N SER A 226 -3.36 12.88 -19.03
CA SER A 226 -3.00 14.11 -19.69
C SER A 226 -4.23 14.78 -20.33
N ASP A 227 -4.18 16.10 -20.49
CA ASP A 227 -5.27 16.93 -21.03
C ASP A 227 -5.80 16.48 -22.41
N ASP A 228 -4.98 15.76 -23.17
CA ASP A 228 -5.32 15.25 -24.50
C ASP A 228 -6.02 13.87 -24.46
N ALA A 229 -6.11 13.21 -23.30
CA ALA A 229 -6.76 11.91 -23.17
C ALA A 229 -8.30 12.02 -23.21
N SER A 230 -8.94 11.19 -24.04
CA SER A 230 -10.40 11.12 -24.08
C SER A 230 -10.98 10.27 -22.93
N LEU A 231 -12.22 10.56 -22.52
CA LEU A 231 -12.97 9.72 -21.57
C LEU A 231 -13.03 8.25 -22.03
N LYS A 232 -13.20 8.03 -23.34
CA LYS A 232 -13.24 6.67 -23.91
C LYS A 232 -11.92 5.93 -23.64
N LYS A 233 -10.79 6.58 -23.90
CA LYS A 233 -9.44 6.04 -23.62
C LYS A 233 -9.27 5.78 -22.12
N SER A 234 -9.74 6.70 -21.26
CA SER A 234 -9.70 6.51 -19.80
C SER A 234 -10.45 5.26 -19.34
N VAL A 235 -11.66 5.04 -19.84
CA VAL A 235 -12.45 3.83 -19.54
C VAL A 235 -11.75 2.57 -20.06
N GLU A 236 -11.22 2.60 -21.28
CA GLU A 236 -10.49 1.47 -21.87
C GLU A 236 -9.27 1.08 -21.03
N VAL A 237 -8.48 2.07 -20.58
CA VAL A 237 -7.29 1.84 -19.75
C VAL A 237 -7.67 1.30 -18.39
N HIS A 238 -8.69 1.88 -17.72
CA HIS A 238 -9.18 1.40 -16.44
C HIS A 238 -9.67 -0.05 -16.50
N VAL A 239 -10.56 -0.37 -17.46
CA VAL A 239 -11.07 -1.74 -17.63
C VAL A 239 -9.92 -2.71 -17.83
N LYS A 240 -8.92 -2.33 -18.64
CA LYS A 240 -7.77 -3.16 -18.93
C LYS A 240 -6.90 -3.41 -17.70
N ILE A 241 -6.45 -2.36 -17.01
CA ILE A 241 -5.58 -2.54 -15.84
C ILE A 241 -6.30 -3.26 -14.69
N ILE A 242 -7.57 -2.93 -14.43
CA ILE A 242 -8.39 -3.61 -13.41
C ILE A 242 -8.45 -5.11 -13.69
N SER A 243 -8.78 -5.48 -14.93
CA SER A 243 -8.89 -6.89 -15.33
C SER A 243 -7.56 -7.62 -15.15
N MET A 244 -6.44 -6.97 -15.50
CA MET A 244 -5.10 -7.53 -15.32
C MET A 244 -4.75 -7.73 -13.85
N ILE A 245 -5.02 -6.73 -13.00
CA ILE A 245 -4.78 -6.81 -11.55
C ILE A 245 -5.57 -7.96 -10.94
N TYR A 246 -6.89 -8.05 -11.19
CA TYR A 246 -7.69 -9.15 -10.63
C TYR A 246 -7.24 -10.53 -11.12
N ALA A 247 -6.85 -10.65 -12.39
CA ALA A 247 -6.28 -11.90 -12.91
C ALA A 247 -4.97 -12.26 -12.19
N ARG A 248 -4.10 -11.28 -11.89
CA ARG A 248 -2.87 -11.51 -11.12
C ARG A 248 -3.15 -11.78 -9.65
N CYS A 249 -4.06 -11.05 -9.00
CA CYS A 249 -4.49 -11.31 -7.63
C CYS A 249 -5.00 -12.75 -7.47
N ALA A 250 -5.81 -13.24 -8.43
CA ALA A 250 -6.24 -14.63 -8.46
C ALA A 250 -5.06 -15.61 -8.61
N ALA A 251 -4.11 -15.32 -9.50
CA ALA A 251 -2.90 -16.14 -9.68
C ALA A 251 -2.00 -16.18 -8.44
N TYR A 252 -1.96 -15.09 -7.66
CA TYR A 252 -1.20 -14.98 -6.41
C TYR A 252 -1.99 -15.43 -5.17
N GLY A 253 -3.25 -15.87 -5.34
CA GLY A 253 -4.07 -16.35 -4.23
C GLY A 253 -4.49 -15.26 -3.24
N VAL A 254 -4.64 -14.01 -3.69
CA VAL A 254 -5.11 -12.89 -2.88
C VAL A 254 -6.58 -13.11 -2.48
N LEU A 255 -6.89 -12.92 -1.20
CA LEU A 255 -8.26 -12.94 -0.68
C LEU A 255 -8.95 -11.61 -1.00
N LEU A 256 -9.81 -11.59 -2.02
CA LEU A 256 -10.41 -10.35 -2.52
C LEU A 256 -11.34 -9.67 -1.50
N GLU A 257 -12.01 -10.44 -0.63
CA GLU A 257 -12.87 -9.91 0.43
C GLU A 257 -12.10 -9.22 1.56
N GLY A 258 -10.79 -9.49 1.65
CA GLY A 258 -9.85 -8.88 2.60
C GLY A 258 -8.96 -7.80 1.96
N GLU A 259 -9.35 -7.28 0.79
CA GLU A 259 -8.69 -6.21 0.03
C GLU A 259 -9.62 -4.99 -0.08
N CYS A 260 -9.04 -3.80 -0.20
CA CYS A 260 -9.73 -2.59 -0.59
C CYS A 260 -9.12 -2.05 -1.90
N TRP A 261 -9.94 -1.33 -2.67
CA TRP A 261 -9.54 -0.83 -3.97
C TRP A 261 -9.74 0.68 -4.06
N VAL A 262 -8.79 1.38 -4.70
CA VAL A 262 -8.89 2.81 -4.99
C VAL A 262 -8.53 3.04 -6.45
N SER A 263 -9.45 3.61 -7.21
CA SER A 263 -9.12 4.28 -8.46
C SER A 263 -9.38 5.76 -8.29
N GLN A 264 -8.41 6.58 -8.66
CA GLN A 264 -8.67 7.99 -8.88
C GLN A 264 -9.44 8.14 -10.19
N GLY A 265 -10.66 8.64 -10.13
CA GLY A 265 -11.38 9.14 -11.30
C GLY A 265 -10.99 10.61 -11.49
N ALA A 266 -10.74 11.03 -12.72
CA ALA A 266 -10.45 12.43 -13.05
C ALA A 266 -11.50 13.36 -12.41
N ALA A 267 -11.06 14.15 -11.43
CA ALA A 267 -11.82 15.28 -10.90
C ALA A 267 -11.27 16.55 -11.56
N SER A 268 -11.52 16.69 -12.86
CA SER A 268 -11.45 17.95 -13.62
C SER A 268 -12.08 17.76 -14.99
#